data_AF-A0A8C0ZQR2-F1
#
_entry.id   AF-A0A8C0ZQR2-F1
#
_cell.length_a   1.000
_cell.length_b   1.000
_cell.length_c   1.000
_cell.angle_alpha   90.00
_cell.angle_beta   90.00
_cell.angle_gamma   90.00
#
_symmetry.space_group_name_H-M   'P 1'
#
loop_
_entity.id
_entity.type
_entity.pdbx_description
1 polymer ?
#
loop_
_entity_poly.entity_id
_entity_poly.type
_entity_poly.pdbx_seq_one_letter_code
_entity_poly.pdbx_strand_id
1 'polypeptide(L)'
;MAWDPFVLVFFAHCTGSWAEVVFTQPQSLLDSPGKTISISCTRISGSIDNNYVYVHWYQQLPGSSPKLTICEDNQRPSGVPDRFSGTKCGNSGTLTITGLHLGTHTVLQTHGEVR
;
A
#
# COMPACT_ATOMS: atom_id res chain seq x y z
N MET A 1 15.07 35.34 -54.03
CA MET A 1 14.54 36.41 -53.15
C MET A 1 13.07 36.52 -53.52
N ALA A 2 12.08 36.28 -52.67
CA ALA A 2 12.05 36.39 -51.24
C ALA A 2 10.76 35.69 -50.75
N TRP A 3 10.90 34.80 -49.75
CA TRP A 3 10.01 34.59 -48.60
C TRP A 3 8.65 35.34 -48.67
N ASP A 4 7.47 34.73 -48.52
CA ASP A 4 7.12 33.81 -47.44
C ASP A 4 5.69 33.23 -47.61
N PRO A 5 5.46 31.91 -47.54
CA PRO A 5 4.13 31.33 -47.35
C PRO A 5 3.80 31.20 -45.85
N PHE A 6 3.56 32.32 -45.16
CA PHE A 6 3.31 32.36 -43.71
C PHE A 6 1.87 31.99 -43.27
N VAL A 7 1.07 31.33 -44.12
CA VAL A 7 -0.37 31.07 -43.79
C VAL A 7 -0.73 29.59 -43.91
N LEU A 8 0.22 28.69 -43.63
CA LEU A 8 -0.05 27.27 -43.39
C LEU A 8 0.68 26.74 -42.15
N VAL A 9 0.65 27.50 -41.05
CA VAL A 9 0.98 26.97 -39.72
C VAL A 9 -0.11 27.40 -38.73
N PHE A 10 -1.35 26.99 -39.01
CA PHE A 10 -2.41 26.94 -38.00
C PHE A 10 -3.05 25.55 -37.97
N PHE A 11 -2.24 24.51 -38.14
CA PHE A 11 -2.58 23.22 -37.55
C PHE A 11 -2.29 23.35 -36.05
N ALA A 12 -3.31 23.84 -35.36
CA ALA A 12 -3.37 23.87 -33.91
C ALA A 12 -2.85 22.53 -33.37
N HIS A 13 -1.72 22.62 -32.68
CA HIS A 13 -1.08 21.51 -32.01
C HIS A 13 -2.05 20.95 -30.96
N CYS A 14 -2.65 19.82 -31.29
CA CYS A 14 -3.21 18.91 -30.30
C CYS A 14 -2.55 17.54 -30.46
N THR A 15 -1.22 17.52 -30.52
CA THR A 15 -0.46 16.36 -30.08
C THR A 15 -0.54 16.37 -28.56
N GLY A 16 -1.63 15.80 -28.04
CA GLY A 16 -1.77 15.49 -26.63
C GLY A 16 -0.50 14.80 -26.17
N SER A 17 0.12 15.33 -25.13
CA SER A 17 1.22 14.68 -24.44
C SER A 17 0.66 13.37 -23.89
N TRP A 18 1.07 12.25 -24.48
CA TRP A 18 0.91 10.95 -23.84
C TRP A 18 1.90 10.95 -22.69
N ALA A 19 1.45 11.39 -21.50
CA ALA A 19 2.14 11.08 -20.28
C ALA A 19 1.97 9.57 -20.06
N GLU A 20 2.88 8.79 -20.64
CA GLU A 20 3.02 7.40 -20.28
C GLU A 20 3.55 7.37 -18.85
N VAL A 21 2.64 7.22 -17.89
CA VAL A 21 3.02 6.97 -16.49
C VAL A 21 3.54 5.55 -16.45
N VAL A 22 4.80 5.38 -16.85
CA VAL A 22 5.54 4.15 -16.60
C VAL A 22 5.77 4.10 -15.10
N PHE A 23 4.99 3.26 -14.41
CA PHE A 23 5.29 2.88 -13.03
C PHE A 23 6.51 1.98 -13.08
N THR A 24 7.71 2.58 -13.12
CA THR A 24 8.96 1.89 -12.85
C THR A 24 8.98 1.55 -11.37
N GLN A 25 8.26 0.49 -11.01
CA GLN A 25 8.40 -0.11 -9.69
C GLN A 25 9.87 -0.56 -9.60
N PRO A 26 10.63 -0.14 -8.59
CA PRO A 26 12.03 -0.48 -8.51
C PRO A 26 12.16 -2.00 -8.49
N GLN A 27 12.73 -2.53 -9.57
CA GLN A 27 13.00 -3.94 -9.80
C GLN A 27 14.24 -4.35 -8.99
N SER A 28 14.23 -4.05 -7.69
CA SER A 28 15.35 -4.23 -6.77
C SER A 28 14.91 -4.61 -5.34
N LEU A 29 13.83 -5.38 -5.23
CA LEU A 29 13.48 -6.08 -3.98
C LEU A 29 13.54 -7.60 -4.12
N LEU A 30 14.30 -8.10 -5.10
CA LEU A 30 14.70 -9.50 -5.14
C LEU A 30 15.80 -9.75 -4.10
N ASP A 31 15.67 -10.87 -3.38
CA ASP A 31 16.75 -11.54 -2.62
C ASP A 31 17.22 -10.99 -1.27
N SER A 32 16.29 -10.65 -0.38
CA SER A 32 16.54 -10.95 1.05
C SER A 32 15.33 -11.64 1.68
N PRO A 33 15.28 -12.99 1.73
CA PRO A 33 14.33 -13.66 2.62
C PRO A 33 14.60 -13.18 4.05
N GLY A 34 13.55 -12.75 4.76
CA GLY A 34 13.71 -12.24 6.14
C GLY A 34 13.35 -10.78 6.36
N LYS A 35 12.97 -10.03 5.33
CA LYS A 35 12.71 -8.59 5.49
C LYS A 35 11.51 -8.34 6.41
N THR A 36 11.69 -7.43 7.35
CA THR A 36 10.61 -6.91 8.19
C THR A 36 10.01 -5.68 7.54
N ILE A 37 8.69 -5.65 7.39
CA ILE A 37 7.96 -4.47 6.95
C ILE A 37 7.00 -4.01 8.03
N SER A 38 6.78 -2.69 8.09
CA SER A 38 5.80 -2.07 8.97
C SER A 38 4.81 -1.28 8.12
N ILE A 39 3.53 -1.56 8.31
CA ILE A 39 2.42 -0.86 7.65
C ILE A 39 1.71 -0.06 8.74
N SER A 40 1.51 1.23 8.52
CA SER A 40 0.78 2.09 9.46
C SER A 40 -0.56 2.52 8.89
N CYS A 41 -1.55 2.65 9.78
CA CYS A 41 -2.84 3.24 9.52
C CYS A 41 -3.05 4.35 10.54
N THR A 42 -3.28 5.58 10.08
CA THR A 42 -3.48 6.74 10.96
C THR A 42 -4.89 7.27 10.79
N ARG A 43 -5.61 7.40 11.91
CA ARG A 43 -6.93 8.02 11.93
C ARG A 43 -6.77 9.53 11.84
N ILE A 44 -7.47 10.15 10.88
CA ILE A 44 -7.38 11.60 10.61
C ILE A 44 -7.93 12.43 11.79
N SER A 45 -8.95 11.92 12.48
CA SER A 45 -9.60 12.63 13.58
C SER A 45 -9.84 11.72 14.79
N GLY A 46 -9.58 12.28 15.98
CA GLY A 46 -9.69 11.57 17.25
C GLY A 46 -8.46 10.74 17.60
N SER A 47 -8.39 10.32 18.86
CA SER A 47 -7.39 9.38 19.36
C SER A 47 -7.94 7.96 19.27
N ILE A 48 -7.07 7.01 18.92
CA ILE A 48 -7.39 5.58 18.96
C ILE A 48 -6.81 4.92 20.21
N ASP A 49 -6.02 5.67 20.99
CA ASP A 49 -5.42 5.27 22.25
C ASP A 49 -6.43 5.31 23.40
N ASN A 50 -7.50 4.53 23.24
CA ASN A 50 -8.46 4.27 24.29
C ASN A 50 -8.88 2.78 24.24
N ASN A 51 -9.53 2.31 25.30
CA ASN A 51 -9.89 0.89 25.44
C ASN A 51 -11.19 0.51 24.72
N TYR A 52 -11.84 1.45 24.04
CA TYR A 52 -13.10 1.25 23.31
C TYR A 52 -12.90 1.24 21.79
N VAL A 53 -11.70 1.59 21.33
CA VAL A 53 -11.35 1.68 19.92
C VAL A 53 -10.30 0.62 19.62
N TYR A 54 -10.62 -0.23 18.65
CA TYR A 54 -9.76 -1.35 18.28
C TYR A 54 -9.27 -1.22 16.83
N VAL A 55 -8.04 -1.64 16.62
CA VAL A 55 -7.44 -1.77 15.30
C VAL A 55 -7.49 -3.23 14.87
N HIS A 56 -8.08 -3.46 13.70
CA HIS A 56 -8.11 -4.74 13.04
C HIS A 56 -7.29 -4.69 11.77
N TRP A 57 -6.56 -5.77 11.48
CA TRP A 57 -5.76 -5.91 10.29
C TRP A 57 -6.23 -7.08 9.45
N TYR A 58 -6.40 -6.82 8.16
CA TYR A 58 -6.80 -7.82 7.19
C TYR A 58 -5.71 -8.00 6.15
N GLN A 59 -5.52 -9.25 5.73
CA GLN A 59 -4.71 -9.62 4.58
C GLN A 59 -5.62 -10.05 3.44
N GLN A 60 -5.40 -9.51 2.26
CA GLN A 60 -6.10 -9.92 1.05
C GLN A 60 -5.09 -10.38 0.00
N LEU A 61 -5.32 -11.59 -0.51
CA LEU A 61 -4.64 -12.10 -1.68
C LEU A 61 -5.45 -11.74 -2.94
N PRO A 62 -4.79 -11.52 -4.09
CA PRO A 62 -5.50 -11.29 -5.35
C PRO A 62 -6.50 -12.43 -5.62
N GLY A 63 -7.76 -12.06 -5.88
CA GLY A 63 -8.83 -13.03 -6.15
C GLY A 63 -9.38 -13.78 -4.92
N SER A 64 -8.97 -13.44 -3.70
CA SER A 64 -9.48 -14.03 -2.46
C SER A 64 -10.22 -13.01 -1.59
N SER A 65 -11.09 -13.50 -0.71
CA SER A 65 -11.74 -12.66 0.31
C SER A 65 -10.71 -12.19 1.37
N PRO A 66 -10.89 -10.98 1.94
CA PRO A 66 -10.06 -10.51 3.05
C PRO A 66 -10.09 -11.49 4.23
N LYS A 67 -8.91 -11.82 4.75
CA LYS A 67 -8.74 -12.66 5.93
C LYS A 67 -8.24 -11.82 7.10
N LEU A 68 -8.85 -11.98 8.27
CA LEU A 68 -8.40 -11.33 9.49
C LEU A 68 -7.03 -11.87 9.94
N THR A 69 -6.10 -10.97 10.20
CA THR A 69 -4.71 -11.27 10.55
C THR A 69 -4.40 -10.86 12.00
N ILE A 70 -4.86 -9.68 12.43
CA ILE A 70 -4.77 -9.20 13.81
C ILE A 70 -6.11 -8.57 14.19
N CYS A 71 -6.60 -8.83 15.39
CA CYS A 71 -7.77 -8.21 15.99
C CYS A 71 -7.42 -7.58 17.34
N GLU A 72 -8.28 -6.68 17.85
CA GLU A 72 -8.12 -6.07 19.17
C GLU A 72 -6.68 -5.58 19.42
N ASP A 73 -6.16 -4.82 18.45
CA ASP A 73 -4.84 -4.17 18.44
C ASP A 73 -3.63 -5.11 18.27
N ASN A 74 -3.59 -6.22 19.01
CA ASN A 74 -2.44 -7.14 19.03
C ASN A 74 -2.81 -8.64 19.09
N GLN A 75 -4.10 -8.97 19.17
CA GLN A 75 -4.53 -10.35 19.26
C GLN A 75 -4.45 -11.03 17.90
N ARG A 76 -3.78 -12.18 17.86
CA ARG A 76 -3.62 -12.96 16.64
C ARG A 76 -4.62 -14.13 16.65
N PRO A 77 -5.55 -14.21 15.67
CA PRO A 77 -6.44 -15.36 15.54
C PRO A 77 -5.68 -16.68 15.33
N SER A 78 -6.29 -17.79 15.72
CA SER A 78 -5.73 -19.12 15.48
C SER A 78 -5.50 -19.37 13.98
N GLY A 79 -4.36 -19.97 13.64
CA GLY A 79 -3.97 -20.25 12.26
C GLY A 79 -3.36 -19.07 11.49
N VAL A 80 -3.13 -17.92 12.14
CA VAL A 80 -2.32 -16.82 11.58
C VAL A 80 -0.86 -17.01 12.02
N PRO A 81 0.12 -16.92 11.09
CA PRO A 81 1.53 -17.11 11.42
C PRO A 81 2.11 -16.08 12.41
N ASP A 82 3.12 -16.49 13.17
CA ASP A 82 3.75 -15.67 14.22
C ASP A 82 4.49 -14.44 13.72
N ARG A 83 4.69 -14.35 12.40
CA ARG A 83 5.34 -13.22 11.76
C ARG A 83 4.53 -11.93 11.77
N PHE A 84 3.24 -12.00 12.08
CA PHE A 84 2.36 -10.83 12.17
C PHE A 84 2.22 -10.37 13.62
N SER A 85 2.42 -9.07 13.83
CA SER A 85 2.23 -8.40 15.13
C SER A 85 1.62 -7.02 14.94
N GLY A 86 0.67 -6.65 15.78
CA GLY A 86 0.01 -5.34 15.76
C GLY A 86 0.37 -4.48 16.97
N THR A 87 0.46 -3.17 16.77
CA THR A 87 0.62 -2.18 17.83
C THR A 87 -0.29 -0.98 17.58
N LYS A 88 -0.62 -0.27 18.66
CA LYS A 88 -1.44 0.95 18.64
C LYS A 88 -0.74 2.02 19.45
N CYS A 89 -0.63 3.23 18.90
CA CYS A 89 -0.01 4.38 19.56
C CYS A 89 -0.66 5.69 19.10
N GLY A 90 -1.19 6.46 20.04
CA GLY A 90 -1.83 7.76 19.79
C GLY A 90 -3.05 7.65 18.86
N ASN A 91 -2.92 8.12 17.62
CA ASN A 91 -3.95 8.03 16.59
C ASN A 91 -3.59 7.03 15.47
N SER A 92 -2.55 6.22 15.65
CA SER A 92 -2.01 5.34 14.63
C SER A 92 -1.89 3.89 15.09
N GLY A 93 -2.28 2.96 14.22
CA GLY A 93 -2.03 1.53 14.36
C GLY A 93 -0.89 1.11 13.44
N THR A 94 -0.05 0.19 13.86
CA THR A 94 1.05 -0.36 13.05
C THR A 94 0.98 -1.89 13.02
N LEU A 95 1.03 -2.48 11.83
CA LEU A 95 1.24 -3.90 11.59
C LEU A 95 2.69 -4.14 11.22
N THR A 96 3.36 -5.01 11.97
CA THR A 96 4.70 -5.48 11.68
C THR A 96 4.63 -6.90 11.12
N ILE A 97 5.27 -7.11 9.98
CA ILE A 97 5.36 -8.40 9.31
C ILE A 97 6.84 -8.75 9.19
N THR A 98 7.30 -9.73 9.96
CA THR A 98 8.68 -10.24 9.88
C THR A 98 8.80 -11.35 8.84
N GLY A 99 10.01 -11.66 8.38
CA GLY A 99 10.20 -12.84 7.54
C GLY A 99 9.42 -12.82 6.23
N LEU A 100 9.17 -11.64 5.66
CA LEU A 100 8.36 -11.53 4.46
C LEU A 100 9.12 -12.14 3.27
N HIS A 101 8.46 -13.07 2.58
CA HIS A 101 8.95 -13.69 1.36
C HIS A 101 8.08 -13.20 0.21
N LEU A 102 8.49 -12.11 -0.45
CA LEU A 102 7.85 -11.68 -1.69
C LEU A 102 8.36 -12.59 -2.81
N GLY A 103 7.62 -13.67 -3.07
CA GLY A 103 7.73 -14.36 -4.35
C GLY A 103 7.31 -13.39 -5.45
N THR A 104 8.04 -13.38 -6.57
CA THR A 104 7.67 -12.63 -7.76
C THR A 104 6.20 -12.92 -8.06
N HIS A 105 5.36 -11.88 -7.99
CA HIS A 105 3.90 -11.86 -8.28
C HIS A 105 2.95 -11.97 -7.08
N THR A 106 3.42 -12.10 -5.84
CA THR A 106 2.50 -12.04 -4.67
C THR A 106 2.37 -10.61 -4.15
N VAL A 107 1.30 -9.92 -4.55
CA VAL A 107 0.91 -8.65 -3.92
C VAL A 107 0.07 -8.97 -2.68
N LEU A 108 0.67 -8.83 -1.50
CA LEU A 108 -0.09 -8.87 -0.24
C LEU A 108 -0.71 -7.50 0.00
N GLN A 109 -2.03 -7.40 -0.15
CA GLN A 109 -2.75 -6.20 0.27
C GLN A 109 -3.06 -6.32 1.76
N THR A 110 -2.72 -5.28 2.52
CA THR A 110 -3.03 -5.19 3.94
C THR A 110 -3.72 -3.87 4.22
N HIS A 111 -4.77 -3.91 5.02
CA HIS A 111 -5.53 -2.72 5.40
C HIS A 111 -5.85 -2.77 6.89
N GLY A 112 -5.70 -1.62 7.55
CA GLY A 112 -6.03 -1.43 8.95
C GLY A 112 -7.36 -0.71 9.10
N GLU A 113 -8.32 -1.33 9.79
CA GLU A 113 -9.62 -0.75 10.12
C GLU A 113 -9.61 -0.33 11.60
N VAL A 114 -10.07 0.90 11.88
CA VAL A 114 -10.24 1.40 13.24
C VAL A 114 -11.74 1.51 13.50
N ARG A 115 -12.24 0.74 14.48
CA ARG A 115 -13.64 0.82 14.93
C ARG A 115 -13.74 1.61 16.23
#